data_AF-A0A348XH96-F1
#
_entry.id   AF-A0A348XH96-F1
#
_cell.length_a   1.000
_cell.length_b   1.000
_cell.length_c   1.000
_cell.angle_alpha   90.00
_cell.angle_beta   90.00
_cell.angle_gamma   90.00
#
_symmetry.space_group_name_H-M   'P 1'
#
loop_
_entity.id
_entity.type
_entity.pdbx_description
1 polymer ?
#
loop_
_entity_poly.entity_id
_entity_poly.type
_entity_poly.pdbx_seq_one_letter_code
_entity_poly.pdbx_strand_id
1 'polypeptide(L)'
;MAWLLLILAFTFGCGKPAVVTNAPPRNASIACFGDSLVEGVGASSAKTTYPAQLGGMLGLPVVNLGQRGDTTADGVRRLAEFANSDYGIIIVTLGGNDILQRVHWDTT
;
A
#
# COMPACT_ATOMS: atom_id res chain seq x y z
N MET A 1 -20.70 5.47 -53.29
CA MET A 1 -19.74 6.36 -52.59
C MET A 1 -20.13 6.66 -51.14
N ALA A 2 -21.40 6.92 -50.81
CA ALA A 2 -21.83 7.13 -49.41
C ALA A 2 -21.58 5.94 -48.45
N TRP A 3 -21.62 4.71 -48.97
CA TRP A 3 -21.43 3.49 -48.16
C TRP A 3 -19.96 3.23 -47.78
N LEU A 4 -19.01 3.71 -48.59
CA LEU A 4 -17.57 3.63 -48.29
C LEU A 4 -17.18 4.57 -47.14
N LEU A 5 -17.85 5.72 -47.01
CA LEU A 5 -17.63 6.68 -45.92
C LEU A 5 -18.14 6.16 -44.56
N LEU A 6 -19.23 5.40 -44.56
CA LEU A 6 -19.79 4.76 -43.35
C LEU A 6 -18.90 3.64 -42.80
N ILE A 7 -18.28 2.85 -43.68
CA ILE A 7 -17.34 1.78 -43.28
C ILE A 7 -16.06 2.41 -42.71
N LEU A 8 -15.57 3.51 -43.30
CA LEU A 8 -14.39 4.22 -42.80
C LEU A 8 -14.63 4.82 -41.40
N ALA A 9 -15.84 5.33 -41.12
CA ALA A 9 -16.20 5.87 -39.82
C ALA A 9 -16.22 4.79 -38.71
N PHE A 10 -16.54 3.54 -39.05
CA PHE A 10 -16.54 2.42 -38.10
C PHE A 10 -15.13 1.93 -37.74
N THR A 11 -14.11 2.20 -38.55
CA THR A 11 -12.73 1.74 -38.27
C THR A 11 -11.92 2.71 -37.40
N PHE A 12 -12.37 3.94 -37.19
CA PHE A 12 -11.69 4.94 -36.35
C PHE A 12 -12.20 4.97 -34.89
N GLY A 13 -13.18 4.14 -34.54
CA GLY A 13 -13.76 4.03 -33.19
C GLY A 13 -12.91 3.23 -32.19
N CYS A 14 -11.63 2.97 -32.48
CA CYS A 14 -10.74 2.30 -31.54
C CYS A 14 -10.31 3.32 -30.46
N GLY A 15 -11.15 3.46 -29.42
CA GLY A 15 -10.81 4.26 -28.24
C GLY A 15 -9.47 3.78 -27.66
N LYS A 16 -8.55 4.72 -27.39
CA LYS A 16 -7.29 4.38 -26.73
C LYS A 16 -7.61 3.64 -25.42
N PRO A 17 -6.93 2.53 -25.11
CA PRO A 17 -7.14 1.85 -23.83
C PRO A 17 -6.95 2.87 -22.71
N ALA A 18 -7.92 2.91 -21.79
CA ALA A 18 -7.85 3.80 -20.65
C ALA A 18 -6.54 3.51 -19.89
N VAL A 19 -5.70 4.52 -19.72
CA VAL A 19 -4.51 4.39 -18.89
C VAL A 19 -5.00 4.34 -17.44
N VAL A 20 -4.95 3.15 -16.84
CA VAL A 20 -5.26 2.97 -15.42
C VAL A 20 -4.15 3.67 -14.64
N THR A 21 -4.51 4.79 -14.01
CA THR A 21 -3.63 5.53 -13.10
C THR A 21 -4.29 5.55 -11.72
N ASN A 22 -3.48 5.42 -10.68
CA ASN A 22 -3.98 5.62 -9.32
C ASN A 22 -4.29 7.10 -9.10
N ALA A 23 -5.30 7.40 -8.29
CA ALA A 23 -5.52 8.75 -7.82
C ALA A 23 -4.25 9.24 -7.11
N PRO A 24 -3.81 10.50 -7.33
CA PRO A 24 -2.68 11.03 -6.60
C PRO A 24 -3.01 11.06 -5.11
N PRO A 25 -2.06 10.71 -4.24
CA PRO A 25 -2.29 10.77 -2.80
C PRO A 25 -2.53 12.23 -2.39
N ARG A 26 -3.31 12.42 -1.32
CA ARG A 26 -3.69 13.75 -0.81
C ARG A 26 -2.46 14.59 -0.45
N ASN A 27 -1.41 13.94 0.05
CA ASN A 27 -0.11 14.53 0.32
C ASN A 27 1.00 13.48 0.06
N ALA A 28 2.26 13.90 0.11
CA ALA A 28 3.41 13.05 -0.19
C ALA A 28 3.95 12.25 1.03
N SER A 29 3.14 12.06 2.07
CA SER A 29 3.55 11.29 3.26
C SER A 29 3.06 9.85 3.19
N ILE A 30 3.96 8.93 3.53
CA ILE A 30 3.70 7.50 3.51
C ILE A 30 3.96 6.96 4.91
N ALA A 31 3.06 6.13 5.42
CA ALA A 31 3.30 5.32 6.60
C ALA A 31 3.31 3.84 6.22
N CYS A 32 4.30 3.10 6.71
CA CYS A 32 4.28 1.64 6.69
C CYS A 32 3.81 1.17 8.06
N PHE A 33 2.71 0.44 8.11
CA PHE A 33 2.08 -0.04 9.34
C PHE A 33 2.05 -1.57 9.34
N GLY A 34 2.45 -2.19 10.44
CA GLY A 34 2.41 -3.64 10.52
C GLY A 34 3.25 -4.22 11.64
N ASP A 35 3.81 -5.40 11.40
CA ASP A 35 4.50 -6.20 12.39
C ASP A 35 6.04 -6.09 12.32
N SER A 36 6.73 -7.17 12.71
CA SER A 36 8.17 -7.39 12.64
C SER A 36 8.80 -7.04 11.29
N LEU A 37 8.13 -7.31 10.17
CA LEU A 37 8.66 -7.01 8.84
C LEU A 37 8.75 -5.50 8.61
N VAL A 38 7.77 -4.75 9.13
CA VAL A 38 7.74 -3.30 9.07
C VAL A 38 8.74 -2.72 10.08
N GLU A 39 8.74 -3.23 11.32
CA GLU A 39 9.68 -2.81 12.37
C GLU A 39 11.13 -2.96 11.91
N GLY A 40 11.40 -4.01 11.13
CA GLY A 40 12.71 -4.30 10.55
C GLY A 40 13.50 -5.35 11.32
N VAL A 41 12.82 -6.34 11.90
CA VAL A 41 13.48 -7.48 12.55
C VAL A 41 14.38 -8.19 11.52
N GLY A 42 15.66 -8.34 11.85
CA GLY A 42 16.67 -8.92 10.96
C GLY A 42 17.39 -7.91 10.07
N ALA A 43 16.97 -6.64 10.05
CA ALA A 43 17.74 -5.58 9.42
C ALA A 43 19.01 -5.27 10.23
N SER A 44 20.10 -4.97 9.55
CA SER A 44 21.37 -4.61 10.18
C SER A 44 21.34 -3.24 10.88
N SER A 45 20.39 -2.37 10.52
CA SER A 45 20.21 -1.03 11.09
C SER A 45 18.81 -0.48 10.75
N ALA A 46 18.41 0.60 11.41
CA ALA A 46 17.18 1.33 11.06
C ALA A 46 17.16 1.79 9.58
N LYS A 47 18.33 2.05 8.98
CA LYS A 47 18.46 2.48 7.57
C LYS A 47 18.27 1.35 6.56
N THR A 48 18.38 0.09 7.00
CA THR A 48 18.23 -1.09 6.13
C THR A 48 16.87 -1.77 6.30
N THR A 49 15.96 -1.17 7.08
CA THR A 49 14.54 -1.57 7.11
C THR A 49 13.87 -1.25 5.78
N TYR A 50 12.85 -2.03 5.38
CA TYR A 50 12.17 -1.77 4.12
C TYR A 50 11.50 -0.37 4.08
N PRO A 51 10.90 0.17 5.16
CA PRO A 51 10.34 1.52 5.12
C PRO A 51 11.41 2.58 4.85
N ALA A 52 12.60 2.43 5.45
CA ALA A 52 13.72 3.34 5.21
C ALA A 52 14.25 3.25 3.76
N GLN A 53 14.37 2.03 3.23
CA GLN A 53 14.78 1.81 1.83
C GLN A 53 13.74 2.38 0.85
N LEU A 54 12.45 2.18 1.12
CA LEU A 54 11.36 2.74 0.32
C LEU A 54 11.41 4.27 0.29
N GLY A 55 11.64 4.91 1.44
CA GLY A 55 11.81 6.37 1.50
C GLY A 55 13.00 6.87 0.67
N GLY A 56 14.11 6.14 0.71
CA GLY A 56 15.28 6.42 -0.13
C GLY A 56 15.00 6.29 -1.63
N MET A 57 14.26 5.25 -2.04
CA MET A 57 13.89 5.03 -3.46
C MET A 57 12.93 6.09 -3.99
N LEU A 58 11.99 6.54 -3.16
CA LEU A 58 10.98 7.53 -3.55
C LEU A 58 11.46 8.98 -3.39
N GLY A 59 12.51 9.21 -2.60
CA GLY A 59 12.88 10.57 -2.17
C GLY A 59 11.82 11.22 -1.30
N LEU A 60 11.00 10.43 -0.59
CA LEU A 60 9.88 10.88 0.25
C LEU A 60 10.03 10.37 1.69
N PRO A 61 9.51 11.10 2.69
CA PRO A 61 9.49 10.61 4.06
C PRO A 61 8.54 9.41 4.18
N VAL A 62 9.07 8.31 4.71
CA VAL A 62 8.30 7.10 5.02
C VAL A 62 8.40 6.84 6.52
N VAL A 63 7.25 6.86 7.20
CA VAL A 63 7.17 6.60 8.64
C VAL A 63 7.06 5.10 8.88
N ASN A 64 7.89 4.58 9.78
CA ASN A 64 7.82 3.19 10.23
C ASN A 64 6.91 3.10 11.46
N LEU A 65 5.75 2.45 11.32
CA LEU A 65 4.79 2.15 12.38
C LEU A 65 4.72 0.63 12.64
N GLY A 66 5.84 -0.07 12.47
CA GLY A 66 5.96 -1.49 12.75
C GLY A 66 6.02 -1.80 14.24
N GLN A 67 5.31 -2.83 14.67
CA GLN A 67 5.36 -3.35 16.04
C GLN A 67 5.46 -4.87 16.00
N ARG A 68 6.62 -5.40 16.40
CA ARG A 68 6.85 -6.84 16.35
C ARG A 68 5.82 -7.62 17.16
N GLY A 69 5.37 -8.72 16.56
CA GLY A 69 4.43 -9.66 17.17
C GLY A 69 2.96 -9.30 16.96
N ASP A 70 2.63 -8.12 16.41
CA ASP A 70 1.25 -7.73 16.12
C ASP A 70 0.56 -8.77 15.24
N THR A 71 -0.57 -9.28 15.73
CA THR A 71 -1.59 -9.95 14.90
C THR A 71 -2.42 -8.90 14.15
N THR A 72 -3.26 -9.32 13.22
CA THR A 72 -4.25 -8.43 12.58
C THR A 72 -5.16 -7.75 13.60
N ALA A 73 -5.65 -8.47 14.61
CA ALA A 73 -6.48 -7.93 15.69
C ALA A 73 -5.75 -6.83 16.48
N ASP A 74 -4.45 -7.01 16.72
CA ASP A 74 -3.61 -5.97 17.33
C ASP A 74 -3.47 -4.75 16.43
N GLY A 75 -3.24 -5.01 15.14
CA GLY A 75 -3.17 -3.98 14.11
C GLY A 75 -4.43 -3.13 14.02
N VAL A 76 -5.61 -3.75 14.03
CA VAL A 76 -6.91 -3.03 14.01
C VAL A 76 -7.04 -2.10 15.22
N ARG A 77 -6.70 -2.59 16.41
CA ARG A 77 -6.76 -1.81 17.65
C ARG A 77 -5.83 -0.61 17.60
N ARG A 78 -4.60 -0.81 17.13
CA ARG A 78 -3.56 0.23 17.08
C ARG A 78 -3.78 1.22 15.93
N LEU A 79 -4.35 0.77 14.81
CA LEU A 79 -4.68 1.65 13.69
C LEU A 79 -5.65 2.76 14.10
N ALA A 80 -6.55 2.49 15.05
CA ALA A 80 -7.47 3.50 15.58
C ALA A 80 -6.74 4.69 16.24
N GLU A 81 -5.55 4.49 16.81
CA GLU A 81 -4.72 5.56 17.39
C GLU A 81 -4.24 6.55 16.33
N PHE A 82 -4.17 6.11 15.06
CA PHE A 82 -3.70 6.90 13.92
C PHE A 82 -4.83 7.39 13.01
N ALA A 83 -6.10 7.25 13.42
CA ALA A 83 -7.26 7.62 12.58
C ALA A 83 -7.28 9.11 12.17
N ASN A 84 -6.63 9.97 12.95
CA ASN A 84 -6.52 11.41 12.68
C ASN A 84 -5.16 11.82 12.08
N SER A 85 -4.30 10.87 11.74
CA SER A 85 -3.00 11.15 11.12
C SER A 85 -3.19 11.58 9.67
N ASP A 86 -2.45 12.61 9.24
CA ASP A 86 -2.50 13.11 7.86
C ASP A 86 -1.55 12.34 6.92
N TYR A 87 -1.69 11.01 6.87
CA TYR A 87 -0.93 10.18 5.94
C TYR A 87 -1.62 10.11 4.58
N GLY A 88 -0.89 10.42 3.50
CA GLY A 88 -1.41 10.33 2.14
C GLY A 88 -1.58 8.89 1.66
N ILE A 89 -0.70 8.00 2.14
CA ILE A 89 -0.73 6.56 1.90
C ILE A 89 -0.36 5.82 3.19
N ILE A 90 -1.12 4.76 3.51
CA ILE A 90 -0.75 3.79 4.55
C ILE A 90 -0.58 2.42 3.88
N ILE A 91 0.60 1.82 4.01
CA ILE A 91 0.91 0.47 3.55
C ILE A 91 0.75 -0.46 4.73
N VAL A 92 -0.20 -1.39 4.69
CA VAL A 92 -0.49 -2.33 5.78
C VAL A 92 0.18 -3.68 5.51
N THR A 93 0.96 -4.19 6.46
CA THR A 93 1.65 -5.49 6.39
C THR A 93 1.42 -6.29 7.68
N LEU A 94 0.37 -7.12 7.70
CA LEU A 94 -0.06 -7.93 8.85
C LEU A 94 -0.48 -9.34 8.40
N GLY A 95 -0.77 -10.23 9.34
CA GLY A 95 -1.24 -11.59 9.08
C GLY A 95 -0.19 -12.69 9.28
N GLY A 96 1.11 -12.32 9.27
CA GLY A 96 2.18 -13.28 9.49
C GLY A 96 2.11 -13.94 10.87
N ASN A 97 1.90 -13.12 11.92
CA ASN A 97 1.76 -13.62 13.28
C ASN A 97 0.46 -14.41 13.48
N ASP A 98 -0.63 -14.05 12.82
CA ASP A 98 -1.90 -14.79 12.84
C ASP A 98 -1.70 -16.23 12.36
N ILE A 99 -0.98 -16.42 11.26
CA ILE A 99 -0.64 -17.73 10.71
C ILE A 99 0.27 -18.50 11.68
N LEU A 100 1.34 -17.87 12.16
CA LEU A 100 2.32 -18.52 13.05
C LEU A 100 1.69 -18.96 14.39
N GLN A 101 0.77 -18.15 14.91
CA GLN A 101 0.08 -18.40 16.17
C GLN A 101 -1.21 -19.23 16.00
N ARG A 102 -1.60 -19.55 14.75
CA ARG A 102 -2.84 -20.26 14.41
C ARG A 102 -4.09 -19.56 14.96
N VAL A 103 -4.12 -18.23 14.84
CA VAL A 103 -5.29 -17.43 15.14
C VAL A 103 -6.43 -17.85 14.19
N HIS A 104 -7.64 -17.94 14.71
CA HIS A 104 -8.80 -18.27 13.88
C HIS A 104 -9.16 -17.08 13.00
N TRP A 105 -9.53 -17.34 11.75
CA TRP A 105 -9.69 -16.29 10.73
C TRP A 105 -10.84 -15.32 11.02
N ASP A 106 -11.78 -15.66 11.89
CA ASP A 106 -12.91 -14.78 12.24
C ASP A 106 -12.57 -13.76 13.33
N THR A 107 -11.43 -13.92 13.99
CA THR A 107 -10.86 -12.96 14.96
C THR A 107 -9.78 -12.08 14.34
N THR A 108 -9.65 -12.10 13.01
CA THR A 108 -8.65 -11.34 12.24
C THR A 108 -9.20 -9.98 11.81
#